data_AF-A0A8S3YU02-F1
#
_entry.id   AF-A0A8S3YU02-F1
#
_cell.length_a   1.000
_cell.length_b   1.000
_cell.length_c   1.000
_cell.angle_alpha   90.00
_cell.angle_beta   90.00
_cell.angle_gamma   90.00
#
_symmetry.space_group_name_H-M   'P 1'
#
loop_
_entity.id
_entity.type
_entity.pdbx_description
1 polymer ?
#
loop_
_entity_poly.entity_id
_entity_poly.type
_entity_poly.pdbx_seq_one_letter_code
_entity_poly.pdbx_strand_id
1 'polypeptide(L)'
;AGIVAATLIVPIVMIVFGVKYLDECPLETKIPIFLIVGGCFGIVKILVVLGKYVQNRHMGSVDNLAGEVDDDRVVQSKTYRSINSALSLFLIAWNVLGSVWVLRIWKPRFEPLLHRPDVWCHRSLYFFSVAIIVAVYAVLGLMVLVVTCLLCMYRTSGRRGSRRTRGSRT
;
A
#
# COMPACT_ATOMS: atom_id res chain seq x y z
N ALA A 1 16.56 6.84 0.28
CA ALA A 1 16.13 7.44 1.57
C ALA A 1 14.89 8.31 1.40
N GLY A 2 14.90 9.32 0.53
CA GLY A 2 13.78 10.27 0.38
C GLY A 2 12.40 9.66 0.09
N ILE A 3 12.31 8.71 -0.86
CA ILE A 3 11.03 8.06 -1.21
C ILE A 3 10.45 7.28 -0.03
N VAL A 4 11.29 6.60 0.75
CA VAL A 4 10.83 5.78 1.87
C VAL A 4 10.35 6.63 3.04
N ALA A 5 11.04 7.73 3.34
CA ALA A 5 10.61 8.69 4.34
C ALA A 5 9.28 9.36 3.95
N ALA A 6 9.11 9.74 2.68
CA ALA A 6 7.85 10.30 2.19
C ALA A 6 6.67 9.33 2.31
N THR A 7 6.90 8.02 2.10
CA THR A 7 5.85 7.00 2.25
C THR A 7 5.45 6.69 3.70
N LEU A 8 6.24 7.11 4.71
CA LEU A 8 5.87 6.95 6.12
C LEU A 8 4.93 8.06 6.61
N ILE A 9 4.94 9.23 5.96
CA ILE A 9 4.08 10.35 6.34
C ILE A 9 2.60 9.97 6.18
N VAL A 10 2.25 9.31 5.08
CA VAL A 10 0.87 8.91 4.77
C VAL A 10 0.24 8.03 5.87
N PRO A 11 0.82 6.89 6.27
CA PRO A 11 0.22 6.06 7.32
C PRO A 11 0.23 6.73 8.70
N ILE A 12 1.21 7.59 9.01
CA ILE A 12 1.20 8.35 10.26
C ILE A 12 0.02 9.32 10.29
N VAL A 13 -0.21 10.07 9.21
CA VAL A 13 -1.35 11.00 9.10
C VAL A 13 -2.68 10.22 9.20
N MET A 14 -2.78 9.03 8.60
CA MET A 14 -3.98 8.18 8.75
C MET A 14 -4.25 7.80 10.21
N ILE A 15 -3.23 7.41 10.97
CA ILE A 15 -3.37 7.07 12.40
C ILE A 15 -3.76 8.31 13.20
N VAL A 16 -3.09 9.44 12.97
CA VAL A 16 -3.39 10.70 13.68
C VAL A 16 -4.83 11.12 13.44
N PHE A 17 -5.29 11.17 12.19
CA PHE A 17 -6.69 11.51 11.89
C PHE A 17 -7.67 10.47 12.42
N GLY A 18 -7.32 9.18 12.40
CA GLY A 18 -8.14 8.13 12.99
C GLY A 18 -8.33 8.29 14.50
N VAL A 19 -7.28 8.66 15.24
CA VAL A 19 -7.35 8.87 16.70
C VAL A 19 -7.97 10.23 17.07
N LYS A 20 -7.62 11.31 16.35
CA LYS A 20 -8.10 12.67 16.63
C LYS A 20 -9.61 12.81 16.51
N TYR A 21 -10.20 12.09 15.58
CA TYR A 21 -11.62 12.18 15.24
C TYR A 21 -12.38 10.90 15.60
N LEU A 22 -11.80 10.06 16.48
CA LEU A 22 -12.42 8.81 16.94
C LEU A 22 -13.72 9.08 17.72
N ASP A 23 -13.76 10.17 18.48
CA ASP A 23 -14.88 10.55 19.36
C ASP A 23 -15.83 11.56 18.71
N GLU A 24 -15.41 12.21 17.61
CA GLU A 24 -16.16 13.27 16.93
C GLU A 24 -17.09 12.77 15.80
N CYS A 25 -17.14 11.47 15.56
CA CYS A 25 -18.00 10.86 14.52
C CYS A 25 -18.65 9.55 15.04
N PRO A 26 -19.67 9.65 15.91
CA PRO A 26 -20.42 8.48 16.40
C PRO A 26 -21.22 7.75 15.31
N LEU A 27 -21.41 8.38 14.14
CA LEU A 27 -22.23 7.86 13.04
C LEU A 27 -21.71 6.53 12.49
N GLU A 28 -20.39 6.33 12.45
CA GLU A 28 -19.77 5.07 12.03
C GLU A 28 -18.37 4.94 12.65
N THR A 29 -18.28 4.31 13.83
CA THR A 29 -17.00 3.98 14.50
C THR A 29 -16.06 3.16 13.59
N LYS A 30 -16.56 2.59 12.49
CA LYS A 30 -15.79 1.79 11.54
C LYS A 30 -14.83 2.60 10.66
N ILE A 31 -15.10 3.88 10.39
CA ILE A 31 -14.22 4.71 9.54
C ILE A 31 -12.89 5.06 10.25
N PRO A 32 -12.91 5.55 11.52
CA PRO A 32 -11.67 5.79 12.25
C PRO A 32 -10.85 4.51 12.46
N ILE A 33 -11.52 3.38 12.75
CA ILE A 33 -10.88 2.07 12.86
C ILE A 33 -10.24 1.64 11.52
N PHE A 34 -10.92 1.89 10.40
CA PHE A 34 -10.36 1.63 9.07
C PHE A 34 -9.03 2.36 8.86
N LEU A 35 -8.97 3.65 9.20
CA LEU A 35 -7.77 4.49 9.06
C LEU A 35 -6.62 4.00 9.97
N ILE A 36 -6.92 3.66 11.22
CA ILE A 36 -5.92 3.17 12.19
C ILE A 36 -5.34 1.82 11.74
N VAL A 37 -6.20 0.86 11.44
CA VAL A 37 -5.76 -0.48 11.00
C VAL A 37 -4.98 -0.37 9.69
N GLY A 38 -5.50 0.38 8.71
CA GLY A 38 -4.80 0.61 7.44
C GLY A 38 -3.41 1.23 7.64
N GLY A 39 -3.30 2.22 8.53
CA GLY A 39 -2.04 2.88 8.87
C GLY A 39 -1.03 1.93 9.53
N CYS A 40 -1.44 1.16 10.54
CA CYS A 40 -0.57 0.21 11.24
C CYS A 40 -0.02 -0.88 10.32
N PHE A 41 -0.89 -1.55 9.56
CA PHE A 41 -0.47 -2.57 8.60
C PHE A 41 0.39 -1.97 7.47
N GLY A 42 0.14 -0.71 7.09
CA GLY A 42 0.98 0.05 6.16
C GLY A 42 2.41 0.25 6.69
N ILE A 43 2.56 0.68 7.95
CA ILE A 43 3.87 0.84 8.61
C ILE A 43 4.60 -0.50 8.68
N VAL A 44 3.94 -1.56 9.14
CA VAL A 44 4.53 -2.91 9.20
C VAL A 44 5.06 -3.34 7.83
N LYS A 45 4.28 -3.10 6.76
CA LYS A 45 4.72 -3.40 5.40
C LYS A 45 5.95 -2.58 5.00
N ILE A 46 6.00 -1.29 5.33
CA ILE A 46 7.18 -0.45 5.05
C ILE A 46 8.41 -0.97 5.80
N LEU A 47 8.27 -1.34 7.07
CA LEU A 47 9.36 -1.92 7.86
C LEU A 47 9.87 -3.23 7.27
N VAL A 48 8.96 -4.11 6.82
CA VAL A 48 9.31 -5.36 6.15
C VAL A 48 10.12 -5.08 4.88
N VAL A 49 9.66 -4.16 4.02
CA VAL A 49 10.37 -3.77 2.79
C VAL A 49 11.74 -3.14 3.08
N LEU A 50 11.80 -2.25 4.09
CA LEU A 50 13.05 -1.61 4.54
C LEU A 50 14.06 -2.62 5.07
N GLY A 51 13.60 -3.56 5.92
CA GLY A 51 14.45 -4.62 6.48
C GLY A 51 15.12 -5.41 5.38
N LYS A 52 14.39 -5.71 4.28
CA LYS A 52 15.00 -6.35 3.12
C LYS A 52 15.89 -5.47 2.29
N TYR A 53 15.56 -4.20 2.11
CA TYR A 53 16.46 -3.27 1.45
C TYR A 53 17.82 -3.18 2.17
N VAL A 54 17.80 -3.11 3.50
CA VAL A 54 19.00 -3.10 4.35
C VAL A 54 19.74 -4.45 4.29
N GLN A 55 19.03 -5.58 4.41
CA GLN A 55 19.62 -6.91 4.30
C GLN A 55 20.31 -7.11 2.94
N ASN A 56 19.67 -6.70 1.85
CA ASN A 56 20.21 -6.84 0.49
C ASN A 56 21.45 -5.95 0.27
N ARG A 57 21.51 -4.79 0.93
CA ARG A 57 22.70 -3.91 0.94
C ARG A 57 23.87 -4.54 1.71
N HIS A 58 23.58 -5.20 2.83
CA HIS A 58 24.60 -5.83 3.68
C HIS A 58 25.18 -7.09 3.03
N MET A 59 24.35 -7.86 2.32
CA MET A 59 24.75 -9.12 1.68
C MET A 59 25.74 -8.94 0.51
N GLY A 60 25.58 -7.88 -0.29
CA GLY A 60 26.47 -7.60 -1.43
C GLY A 60 27.93 -7.32 -1.05
N SER A 61 28.23 -7.12 0.25
CA SER A 61 29.59 -6.98 0.77
C SER A 61 30.20 -8.30 1.27
N VAL A 62 29.39 -9.35 1.50
CA VAL A 62 29.82 -10.62 2.14
C VAL A 62 29.97 -11.76 1.13
N ASP A 63 29.37 -11.66 -0.06
CA ASP A 63 29.42 -12.71 -1.10
C ASP A 63 30.83 -12.96 -1.68
N ASN A 64 31.84 -12.14 -1.37
CA ASN A 64 33.23 -12.40 -1.75
C ASN A 64 33.99 -13.35 -0.79
N LEU A 65 33.38 -13.80 0.32
CA LEU A 65 34.10 -14.56 1.36
C LEU A 65 33.44 -15.86 1.84
N ALA A 66 32.21 -16.19 1.44
CA ALA A 66 31.51 -17.35 2.01
C ALA A 66 30.94 -18.28 0.93
N GLY A 67 31.75 -19.28 0.56
CA GLY A 67 31.29 -20.48 -0.13
C GLY A 67 30.74 -21.49 0.86
N GLU A 68 29.57 -21.24 1.44
CA GLU A 68 28.75 -22.28 2.06
C GLU A 68 27.28 -21.82 1.99
N VAL A 69 26.43 -22.66 1.40
CA VAL A 69 25.03 -22.34 1.12
C VAL A 69 24.24 -22.40 2.42
N ASP A 70 23.93 -21.23 2.95
CA ASP A 70 23.28 -20.97 4.24
C ASP A 70 21.75 -21.20 4.16
N ASP A 71 21.26 -22.24 4.83
CA ASP A 71 19.84 -22.65 4.86
C ASP A 71 18.93 -21.56 5.49
N ASP A 72 19.45 -20.80 6.46
CA ASP A 72 18.72 -19.73 7.16
C ASP A 72 18.36 -18.58 6.22
N ARG A 73 19.23 -18.23 5.27
CA ARG A 73 18.95 -17.23 4.23
C ARG A 73 17.79 -17.66 3.32
N VAL A 74 17.70 -18.95 3.00
CA VAL A 74 16.62 -19.51 2.17
C VAL A 74 15.29 -19.48 2.93
N VAL A 75 15.28 -19.88 4.21
CA VAL A 75 14.10 -19.83 5.08
C VAL A 75 13.60 -18.39 5.26
N GLN A 76 14.50 -17.44 5.53
CA GLN A 76 14.17 -16.02 5.69
C GLN A 76 13.63 -15.41 4.39
N SER A 77 14.12 -15.86 3.23
CA SER A 77 13.62 -15.39 1.93
C SER A 77 12.15 -15.79 1.69
N LYS A 78 11.78 -17.03 2.04
CA LYS A 78 10.44 -17.59 1.88
C LYS A 78 9.45 -16.96 2.85
N THR A 79 9.81 -16.86 4.13
CA THR A 79 8.97 -16.27 5.18
C THR A 79 8.70 -14.79 4.93
N TYR A 80 9.69 -14.03 4.47
CA TYR A 80 9.44 -12.66 4.03
C TYR A 80 8.46 -12.58 2.87
N ARG A 81 8.60 -13.48 1.88
CA ARG A 81 7.77 -13.44 0.67
C ARG A 81 6.32 -13.74 1.02
N SER A 82 6.07 -14.70 1.91
CA SER A 82 4.74 -15.01 2.42
C SER A 82 4.17 -13.85 3.25
N ILE A 83 4.94 -13.28 4.19
CA ILE A 83 4.51 -12.12 5.00
C ILE A 83 4.18 -10.92 4.12
N ASN A 84 5.06 -10.55 3.19
CA ASN A 84 4.81 -9.41 2.30
C ASN A 84 3.60 -9.65 1.39
N SER A 85 3.40 -10.88 0.92
CA SER A 85 2.20 -11.24 0.14
C SER A 85 0.93 -11.13 0.99
N ALA A 86 0.92 -11.71 2.20
CA ALA A 86 -0.20 -11.68 3.13
C ALA A 86 -0.57 -10.24 3.53
N LEU A 87 0.42 -9.42 3.89
CA LEU A 87 0.21 -8.00 4.20
C LEU A 87 -0.37 -7.23 3.00
N SER A 88 0.09 -7.55 1.79
CA SER A 88 -0.42 -6.92 0.57
C SER A 88 -1.89 -7.26 0.32
N LEU A 89 -2.24 -8.56 0.40
CA LEU A 89 -3.60 -9.04 0.24
C LEU A 89 -4.54 -8.44 1.29
N PHE A 90 -4.10 -8.44 2.56
CA PHE A 90 -4.84 -7.85 3.66
C PHE A 90 -5.10 -6.36 3.41
N LEU A 91 -4.07 -5.58 3.06
CA LEU A 91 -4.23 -4.15 2.77
C LEU A 91 -5.18 -3.88 1.59
N ILE A 92 -5.16 -4.73 0.56
CA ILE A 92 -6.09 -4.59 -0.58
C ILE A 92 -7.53 -4.86 -0.12
N ALA A 93 -7.77 -6.00 0.53
CA ALA A 93 -9.09 -6.37 1.03
C ALA A 93 -9.63 -5.32 2.02
N TRP A 94 -8.76 -4.84 2.91
CA TRP A 94 -9.09 -3.80 3.88
C TRP A 94 -9.46 -2.49 3.18
N ASN A 95 -8.68 -2.04 2.19
CA ASN A 95 -9.00 -0.84 1.40
C ASN A 95 -10.36 -0.95 0.69
N VAL A 96 -10.70 -2.13 0.15
CA VAL A 96 -12.01 -2.36 -0.46
C VAL A 96 -13.11 -2.25 0.60
N LEU A 97 -12.94 -2.86 1.78
CA LEU A 97 -13.89 -2.71 2.89
C LEU A 97 -14.06 -1.25 3.32
N GLY A 98 -12.96 -0.52 3.48
CA GLY A 98 -13.01 0.91 3.80
C GLY A 98 -13.73 1.74 2.74
N SER A 99 -13.52 1.43 1.45
CA SER A 99 -14.25 2.08 0.36
C SER A 99 -15.77 1.84 0.47
N VAL A 100 -16.20 0.62 0.80
CA VAL A 100 -17.62 0.32 1.00
C VAL A 100 -18.18 1.05 2.21
N TRP A 101 -17.43 1.12 3.32
CA TRP A 101 -17.84 1.86 4.52
C TRP A 101 -17.99 3.35 4.25
N VAL A 102 -17.03 3.96 3.54
CA VAL A 102 -17.08 5.39 3.19
C VAL A 102 -18.20 5.68 2.18
N LEU A 103 -18.39 4.81 1.17
CA LEU A 103 -19.43 4.98 0.15
C LEU A 103 -20.85 4.72 0.68
N ARG A 104 -21.02 3.86 1.70
CA ARG A 104 -22.32 3.66 2.35
C ARG A 104 -22.89 4.93 2.96
N ILE A 105 -22.03 5.86 3.36
CA ILE A 105 -22.41 7.06 4.10
C ILE A 105 -22.63 8.26 3.17
N TRP A 106 -22.69 8.07 1.84
CA TRP A 106 -22.80 9.13 0.82
C TRP A 106 -23.92 10.18 1.05
N LYS A 107 -24.91 9.93 1.93
CA LYS A 107 -25.75 10.96 2.55
C LYS A 107 -25.37 11.20 4.02
N PRO A 108 -24.25 11.90 4.33
CA PRO A 108 -24.00 12.29 5.72
C PRO A 108 -24.96 13.43 6.09
N ARG A 109 -25.60 13.32 7.25
CA ARG A 109 -26.31 14.45 7.87
C ARG A 109 -25.30 15.23 8.71
N PHE A 110 -25.09 16.50 8.36
CA PHE A 110 -24.09 17.37 8.98
C PHE A 110 -24.60 18.11 10.23
N GLU A 111 -25.77 17.74 10.77
CA GLU A 111 -26.34 18.32 11.99
C GLU A 111 -26.81 17.21 12.96
N PRO A 112 -26.54 17.33 14.28
CA PRO A 112 -27.01 16.38 15.27
C PRO A 112 -28.53 16.49 15.47
N LEU A 113 -29.23 15.35 15.46
CA LEU A 113 -30.67 15.29 15.74
C LEU A 113 -30.90 15.19 17.25
N LEU A 114 -31.82 16.01 17.79
CA LEU A 114 -32.19 16.03 19.21
C LEU A 114 -32.67 14.65 19.75
N HIS A 115 -33.15 13.78 18.85
CA HIS A 115 -33.67 12.45 19.18
C HIS A 115 -32.66 11.30 18.96
N ARG A 116 -31.53 11.58 18.29
CA ARG A 116 -30.47 10.62 17.92
C ARG A 116 -29.11 11.35 17.83
N PRO A 117 -28.40 11.55 18.96
CA PRO A 117 -27.13 12.29 19.00
C PRO A 117 -25.95 11.54 18.34
N ASP A 118 -26.16 10.29 17.96
CA ASP A 118 -25.19 9.33 17.43
C ASP A 118 -25.02 9.39 15.90
N VAL A 119 -25.86 10.13 15.16
CA VAL A 119 -25.89 10.14 13.68
C VAL A 119 -25.30 11.41 13.07
N TRP A 120 -24.09 11.80 13.51
CA TRP A 120 -23.37 12.94 12.96
C TRP A 120 -21.89 12.60 12.68
N CYS A 121 -21.31 13.21 11.64
CA CYS A 121 -19.89 13.07 11.33
C CYS A 121 -19.27 14.39 10.89
N HIS A 122 -18.11 14.71 11.47
CA HIS A 122 -17.34 15.89 11.10
C HIS A 122 -16.89 15.85 9.63
N ARG A 123 -17.16 16.94 8.90
CA ARG A 123 -16.83 17.10 7.48
C ARG A 123 -15.38 16.74 7.16
N SER A 124 -14.43 17.14 8.01
CA SER A 124 -12.99 16.94 7.81
C SER A 124 -12.59 15.47 7.70
N LEU A 125 -13.13 14.58 8.54
CA LEU A 125 -12.77 13.16 8.51
C LEU A 125 -13.31 12.46 7.25
N TYR A 126 -14.52 12.83 6.82
CA TYR A 126 -15.11 12.29 5.59
C TYR A 126 -14.28 12.67 4.36
N PHE A 127 -13.98 13.97 4.18
CA PHE A 127 -13.17 14.42 3.05
C PHE A 127 -11.77 13.80 3.06
N PHE A 128 -11.15 13.67 4.24
CA PHE A 128 -9.86 13.02 4.38
C PHE A 128 -9.91 11.53 3.99
N SER A 129 -10.91 10.79 4.46
CA SER A 129 -11.07 9.36 4.14
C SER A 129 -11.29 9.13 2.65
N VAL A 130 -12.16 9.95 2.02
CA VAL A 130 -12.39 9.91 0.57
C VAL A 130 -11.11 10.27 -0.18
N ALA A 131 -10.40 11.33 0.23
CA ALA A 131 -9.17 11.76 -0.42
C ALA A 131 -8.08 10.68 -0.38
N ILE A 132 -7.91 10.02 0.78
CA ILE A 132 -6.94 8.91 0.91
C ILE A 132 -7.34 7.73 0.02
N ILE A 133 -8.62 7.35 -0.01
CA ILE A 133 -9.11 6.26 -0.88
C ILE A 133 -8.82 6.57 -2.36
N VAL A 134 -9.20 7.78 -2.81
CA VAL A 134 -8.97 8.22 -4.18
C VAL A 134 -7.48 8.25 -4.51
N ALA A 135 -6.64 8.77 -3.60
CA ALA A 135 -5.20 8.81 -3.79
C ALA A 135 -4.61 7.40 -3.94
N VAL A 136 -5.03 6.44 -3.11
CA VAL A 136 -4.58 5.04 -3.21
C VAL A 136 -4.97 4.43 -4.55
N TYR A 137 -6.22 4.58 -5.00
CA TYR A 137 -6.65 4.07 -6.30
C TYR A 137 -5.94 4.74 -7.48
N ALA A 138 -5.68 6.05 -7.40
CA ALA A 138 -4.94 6.77 -8.43
C ALA A 138 -3.50 6.26 -8.55
N VAL A 139 -2.80 6.07 -7.43
CA VAL A 139 -1.44 5.50 -7.40
C VAL A 139 -1.43 4.07 -7.94
N LEU A 140 -2.39 3.23 -7.55
CA LEU A 140 -2.51 1.86 -8.05
C LEU A 140 -2.75 1.84 -9.57
N GLY A 141 -3.66 2.68 -10.08
CA GLY A 141 -3.92 2.82 -11.51
C GLY A 141 -2.68 3.25 -12.27
N LEU A 142 -1.95 4.25 -11.77
CA LEU A 142 -0.70 4.72 -12.39
C LEU A 142 0.38 3.64 -12.41
N MET A 143 0.53 2.88 -11.33
CA MET A 143 1.48 1.76 -11.26
C MET A 143 1.15 0.68 -12.31
N VAL A 144 -0.12 0.31 -12.46
CA VAL A 144 -0.57 -0.66 -13.47
C VAL A 144 -0.30 -0.15 -14.88
N LEU A 145 -0.55 1.13 -15.15
CA LEU A 145 -0.28 1.76 -16.44
C LEU A 145 1.22 1.72 -16.78
N VAL A 146 2.09 2.14 -15.84
CA VAL A 146 3.54 2.12 -16.05
C VAL A 146 4.03 0.69 -16.31
N VAL A 147 3.61 -0.30 -15.51
CA VAL A 147 4.00 -1.70 -15.71
C VAL A 147 3.54 -2.22 -17.07
N THR A 148 2.29 -1.95 -17.47
CA THR A 148 1.77 -2.35 -18.77
C THR A 148 2.57 -1.73 -19.92
N CYS A 149 2.87 -0.42 -19.83
CA CYS A 149 3.68 0.28 -20.82
C CYS A 149 5.08 -0.31 -20.94
N LEU A 150 5.75 -0.60 -19.81
CA LEU A 150 7.08 -1.22 -19.79
C LEU A 150 7.05 -2.64 -20.38
N LEU A 151 6.03 -3.44 -20.07
CA LEU A 151 5.86 -4.77 -20.65
C LEU A 151 5.63 -4.71 -22.16
N CYS A 152 4.81 -3.77 -22.64
CA CYS A 152 4.61 -3.54 -24.06
C CYS A 152 5.92 -3.16 -24.75
N MET A 153 6.68 -2.21 -24.18
CA MET A 153 7.99 -1.82 -24.68
C MET A 153 8.97 -3.00 -24.71
N TYR A 154 9.08 -3.77 -23.62
CA TYR A 154 9.94 -4.95 -23.55
C TYR A 154 9.58 -6.00 -24.61
N ARG A 155 8.29 -6.25 -24.84
CA ARG A 155 7.82 -7.16 -25.91
C ARG A 155 8.17 -6.64 -27.31
N THR A 156 8.11 -5.33 -27.55
CA THR A 156 8.52 -4.75 -28.85
C THR A 156 10.04 -4.80 -29.08
N SER A 157 10.83 -4.57 -28.04
CA SER A 157 12.30 -4.66 -28.11
C SER A 157 12.79 -6.10 -28.29
N GLY A 158 12.17 -7.08 -27.61
CA GLY A 158 12.45 -8.50 -27.83
C GLY A 158 12.10 -8.98 -29.24
N ARG A 159 11.02 -8.46 -29.84
CA ARG A 159 10.68 -8.71 -31.26
C ARG A 159 11.68 -8.09 -32.24
N ARG A 160 12.25 -6.92 -31.93
CA ARG A 160 13.33 -6.31 -32.75
C ARG A 160 14.63 -7.12 -32.70
N GLY A 161 14.99 -7.68 -31.54
CA GLY A 161 16.14 -8.57 -31.40
C GLY A 161 16.04 -9.85 -32.26
N SER A 162 14.85 -10.47 -32.30
CA SER A 162 14.60 -11.67 -33.10
C SER A 162 14.50 -11.41 -34.62
N ARG A 163 14.05 -10.23 -35.06
CA ARG A 163 14.08 -9.85 -36.49
C ARG A 163 15.51 -9.61 -37.00
N ARG A 164 16.41 -9.09 -36.16
CA ARG A 164 17.81 -8.79 -36.55
C ARG A 164 18.64 -10.06 -36.78
N THR A 165 18.36 -11.15 -36.07
CA THR A 165 19.03 -12.45 -36.28
C THR A 165 18.47 -13.24 -37.47
N ARG A 166 17.22 -12.98 -37.89
CA ARG A 166 16.62 -13.60 -39.08
C ARG A 166 17.02 -12.90 -40.38
N GLY A 167 17.30 -11.60 -40.35
CA GLY A 167 17.75 -10.82 -41.51
C GLY A 167 19.26 -10.89 -41.80
N SER A 168 20.06 -11.59 -40.98
CA SER A 168 21.49 -11.84 -41.26
C SER A 168 21.77 -13.26 -41.75
N ARG A 169 20.73 -14.07 -41.98
CA ARG A 169 20.79 -15.45 -42.50
C ARG A 169 20.17 -15.61 -43.90
N THR A 170 19.82 -14.51 -44.53
CA THR A 170 19.39 -14.41 -45.94
C THR A 170 20.29 -13.41 -46.62
#